data_AF-A0A7M1AYW7-F1
#
_entry.id   AF-A0A7M1AYW7-F1
#
_cell.length_a   1.000
_cell.length_b   1.000
_cell.length_c   1.000
_cell.angle_alpha   90.00
_cell.angle_beta   90.00
_cell.angle_gamma   90.00
#
_symmetry.space_group_name_H-M   'P 1'
#
loop_
_entity.id
_entity.type
_entity.pdbx_description
1 polymer ?
#
loop_
_entity_poly.entity_id
_entity_poly.type
_entity_poly.pdbx_seq_one_letter_code
_entity_poly.pdbx_strand_id
1 'polypeptide(L)'
;MSKNVVLVFEANDTDIVDIENYIASRGYEIKKIDKKTKKTDKNIIEFGTGYHFNLKTKETFYQNQKLKLTKKESLFLKLLLINMGQVVTFEQATNYIWNKEELITENNLRTLVWRLRNKLKTDLIKNNQGIGYYIEA
;
A
#
# COMPACT_ATOMS: atom_id res chain seq x y z
N MET A 1 -10.55 27.36 30.23
CA MET A 1 -10.27 27.16 28.79
C MET A 1 -9.42 25.91 28.64
N SER A 2 -10.01 24.82 28.17
CA SER A 2 -9.31 23.53 28.04
C SER A 2 -8.37 23.59 26.84
N LYS A 3 -7.05 23.47 27.07
CA LYS A 3 -6.07 23.35 25.98
C LYS A 3 -6.24 21.97 25.33
N ASN A 4 -6.62 21.94 24.06
CA ASN A 4 -6.57 20.72 23.27
C ASN A 4 -5.10 20.45 22.93
N VAL A 5 -4.57 19.32 23.41
CA VAL A 5 -3.23 18.85 23.07
C VAL A 5 -3.38 17.57 22.26
N VAL A 6 -2.87 17.58 21.03
CA VAL A 6 -2.77 16.37 20.20
C VAL A 6 -1.36 15.84 20.37
N LEU A 7 -1.24 14.66 20.97
CA LEU A 7 0.03 13.95 21.07
C LEU A 7 -0.03 12.75 20.13
N VAL A 8 0.96 12.62 19.26
CA VAL A 8 1.10 11.49 18.32
C VAL A 8 2.22 10.61 18.85
N PHE A 9 1.89 9.37 19.19
CA PHE A 9 2.85 8.36 19.63
C PHE A 9 2.64 7.08 18.80
N GLU A 10 3.73 6.40 18.46
CA GLU A 10 3.68 5.02 17.96
C GLU A 10 3.50 4.11 19.16
N ALA A 11 2.43 3.32 19.19
CA ALA A 11 2.05 2.54 20.38
C ALA A 11 2.34 1.05 20.19
N ASN A 12 3.12 0.48 21.10
CA ASN A 12 3.04 -0.93 21.47
C ASN A 12 2.28 -1.08 22.82
N ASP A 13 1.92 -2.31 23.23
CA ASP A 13 1.01 -2.53 24.38
C ASP A 13 1.55 -1.97 25.71
N THR A 14 2.89 -1.83 25.85
CA THR A 14 3.53 -1.23 27.03
C THR A 14 3.47 0.30 26.98
N ASP A 15 3.67 0.91 25.80
CA ASP A 15 3.57 2.37 25.61
C ASP A 15 2.16 2.90 25.92
N ILE A 16 1.11 2.11 25.65
CA ILE A 16 -0.29 2.53 25.91
C ILE A 16 -0.54 2.78 27.40
N VAL A 17 -0.07 1.88 28.27
CA VAL A 17 -0.26 2.00 29.72
C VAL A 17 0.48 3.23 30.26
N ASP A 18 1.67 3.50 29.75
CA ASP A 18 2.46 4.66 30.15
C ASP A 18 1.86 5.99 29.65
N ILE A 19 1.25 6.00 28.46
CA ILE A 19 0.53 7.17 27.93
C ILE A 19 -0.73 7.48 28.73
N GLU A 20 -1.52 6.46 29.12
CA GLU A 20 -2.70 6.64 29.97
C GLU A 20 -2.32 7.27 31.31
N ASN A 21 -1.25 6.78 31.93
CA ASN A 21 -0.71 7.35 33.18
C ASN A 21 -0.21 8.79 33.00
N TYR A 22 0.52 9.08 31.90
CA TYR A 22 1.00 10.43 31.60
C TYR A 22 -0.16 11.42 31.44
N ILE A 23 -1.20 11.05 30.69
CA ILE A 23 -2.39 11.87 30.47
C ILE A 23 -3.14 12.13 31.78
N ALA A 24 -3.36 11.09 32.59
CA ALA A 24 -4.00 11.20 33.90
C ALA A 24 -3.21 12.11 34.85
N SER A 25 -1.88 11.97 34.90
CA SER A 25 -1.00 12.81 35.73
C SER A 25 -1.07 14.30 35.40
N ARG A 26 -1.48 14.66 34.17
CA ARG A 26 -1.61 16.03 33.68
C ARG A 26 -3.04 16.56 33.74
N GLY A 27 -4.01 15.77 34.18
CA GLY A 27 -5.40 16.17 34.35
C GLY A 27 -6.19 16.32 33.05
N TYR A 28 -5.80 15.64 31.97
CA TYR A 28 -6.58 15.61 30.73
C TYR A 28 -7.62 14.48 30.76
N GLU A 29 -8.81 14.71 30.18
CA GLU A 29 -9.85 13.69 30.04
C GLU A 29 -9.66 12.87 28.75
N ILE A 30 -9.60 11.54 28.87
CA ILE A 30 -9.53 10.64 27.73
C ILE A 30 -10.94 10.42 27.17
N LYS A 31 -11.25 11.03 26.02
CA LYS A 31 -12.48 10.73 25.28
C LYS A 31 -12.20 9.65 24.25
N LYS A 32 -12.39 8.38 24.66
CA LYS A 32 -12.27 7.16 23.85
C LYS A 32 -11.00 7.09 23.00
N ILE A 33 -10.02 6.34 23.50
CA ILE A 33 -8.97 5.77 22.64
C ILE A 33 -9.65 4.67 21.82
N ASP A 34 -9.89 4.91 20.54
CA ASP A 34 -10.24 3.84 19.61
C ASP A 34 -9.04 2.89 19.58
N LYS A 35 -9.14 1.77 20.30
CA LYS A 35 -8.22 0.63 20.24
C LYS A 35 -8.32 -0.08 18.88
N LYS A 36 -8.16 0.64 17.78
CA LYS A 36 -7.64 0.05 16.55
C LYS A 36 -6.12 0.06 16.68
N THR A 37 -5.62 -0.78 17.58
CA THR A 37 -4.32 -1.40 17.40
C THR A 37 -4.33 -1.99 16.00
N LYS A 38 -3.79 -1.26 15.01
CA LYS A 38 -3.42 -1.84 13.73
C LYS A 38 -2.36 -2.86 14.10
N LYS A 39 -2.78 -4.11 14.36
CA LYS A 39 -1.98 -5.26 13.96
C LYS A 39 -1.68 -4.96 12.49
N THR A 40 -0.51 -4.39 12.21
CA THR A 40 0.04 -4.36 10.87
C THR A 40 0.26 -5.81 10.53
N ASP A 41 -0.79 -6.43 9.99
CA ASP A 41 -0.69 -7.72 9.36
C ASP A 41 0.41 -7.54 8.33
N LYS A 42 1.56 -8.23 8.51
CA LYS A 42 2.76 -8.09 7.68
C LYS A 42 2.49 -8.29 6.19
N ASN A 43 1.29 -8.77 5.86
CA ASN A 43 0.80 -8.97 4.52
C ASN A 43 0.08 -7.76 3.93
N ILE A 44 -0.16 -6.66 4.64
CA ILE A 44 -0.86 -5.49 4.10
C ILE A 44 0.13 -4.37 3.77
N ILE A 45 0.10 -3.91 2.51
CA ILE A 45 0.83 -2.72 2.05
C ILE A 45 -0.21 -1.62 1.78
N GLU A 46 -0.06 -0.47 2.44
CA GLU A 46 -0.77 0.75 2.08
C GLU A 46 0.00 1.47 0.97
N PHE A 47 -0.69 1.97 -0.06
CA PHE A 47 -0.03 2.57 -1.22
C PHE A 47 -0.87 3.67 -1.85
N GLY A 48 -0.59 4.92 -1.48
CA GLY A 48 -1.44 6.05 -1.81
C GLY A 48 -2.73 6.10 -0.97
N THR A 49 -3.35 7.28 -0.93
CA THR A 49 -4.45 7.55 -0.02
C THR A 49 -5.66 6.65 -0.27
N GLY A 50 -6.06 5.91 0.78
CA GLY A 50 -7.25 5.05 0.75
C GLY A 50 -7.03 3.67 0.13
N TYR A 51 -5.82 3.34 -0.30
CA TYR A 51 -5.50 2.05 -0.88
C TYR A 51 -4.83 1.11 0.11
N HIS A 52 -5.15 -0.17 -0.01
CA HIS A 52 -4.35 -1.23 0.60
C HIS A 52 -4.32 -2.48 -0.27
N PHE A 53 -3.22 -3.21 -0.18
CA PHE A 53 -2.95 -4.44 -0.90
C PHE A 53 -2.64 -5.56 0.08
N ASN A 54 -3.25 -6.73 -0.12
CA ASN A 54 -2.91 -7.92 0.64
C ASN A 54 -1.93 -8.80 -0.14
N LEU A 55 -0.67 -8.90 0.30
CA LEU A 55 0.42 -9.67 -0.29
C LEU A 55 0.15 -11.17 -0.41
N LYS A 56 -0.65 -11.72 0.50
CA LYS A 56 -1.00 -13.15 0.55
C LYS A 56 -2.12 -13.45 -0.46
N THR A 57 -3.22 -12.71 -0.41
CA THR A 57 -4.38 -12.94 -1.29
C THR A 57 -4.23 -12.29 -2.66
N LYS A 58 -3.31 -11.33 -2.80
CA LYS A 58 -3.08 -10.48 -3.98
C LYS A 58 -4.30 -9.63 -4.34
N GLU A 59 -5.06 -9.26 -3.32
CA GLU A 59 -6.26 -8.44 -3.45
C GLU A 59 -5.94 -6.98 -3.18
N THR A 60 -6.61 -6.12 -3.93
CA THR A 60 -6.46 -4.66 -3.84
C THR A 60 -7.76 -4.05 -3.43
N PHE A 61 -7.70 -3.08 -2.53
CA PHE A 61 -8.85 -2.35 -2.04
C PHE A 61 -8.61 -0.86 -2.17
N TYR A 62 -9.67 -0.12 -2.46
CA TYR A 62 -9.71 1.34 -2.39
C TYR A 62 -10.93 1.74 -1.55
N GLN A 63 -10.71 2.54 -0.51
CA GLN A 63 -11.76 2.94 0.44
C GLN A 63 -12.57 1.74 0.95
N ASN A 64 -11.86 0.66 1.31
CA ASN A 64 -12.42 -0.63 1.75
C ASN A 64 -13.28 -1.39 0.71
N GLN A 65 -13.31 -0.94 -0.54
CA GLN A 65 -13.96 -1.66 -1.64
C GLN A 65 -12.93 -2.43 -2.46
N LYS A 66 -13.18 -3.72 -2.66
CA LYS A 66 -12.30 -4.59 -3.44
C LYS A 66 -12.32 -4.17 -4.91
N LEU A 67 -11.14 -3.92 -5.47
CA LEU A 67 -10.95 -3.68 -6.91
C LEU A 67 -10.88 -5.02 -7.67
N LYS A 68 -11.59 -5.09 -8.80
CA LYS A 68 -11.60 -6.29 -9.66
C LYS A 68 -10.40 -6.28 -10.62
N LEU A 69 -9.27 -6.75 -10.12
CA LEU A 69 -8.05 -6.96 -10.92
C LEU A 69 -7.99 -8.38 -11.48
N THR A 70 -7.40 -8.52 -12.66
CA THR A 70 -7.01 -9.82 -13.22
C THR A 70 -5.77 -10.36 -12.51
N LYS A 71 -5.48 -11.65 -12.67
CA LYS A 71 -4.28 -12.27 -12.08
C LYS A 71 -2.98 -11.54 -12.46
N LYS A 72 -2.80 -11.21 -13.75
CA LYS A 72 -1.59 -10.52 -14.24
C LYS A 72 -1.50 -9.07 -13.72
N GLU A 73 -2.64 -8.37 -13.60
CA GLU A 73 -2.69 -7.03 -13.00
C GLU A 73 -2.30 -7.05 -11.52
N SER A 74 -2.86 -7.97 -10.73
CA SER A 74 -2.50 -8.14 -9.31
C SER A 74 -1.03 -8.54 -9.12
N LEU A 75 -0.47 -9.36 -10.02
CA LEU A 75 0.94 -9.74 -9.97
C LEU A 75 1.86 -8.55 -10.26
N PHE A 76 1.53 -7.76 -11.29
CA PHE A 76 2.32 -6.57 -11.61
C PHE A 76 2.26 -5.53 -10.50
N LEU A 77 1.06 -5.26 -9.96
CA LEU A 77 0.92 -4.36 -8.82
C LEU A 77 1.72 -4.85 -7.62
N LYS A 78 1.63 -6.15 -7.28
CA LYS A 78 2.45 -6.75 -6.22
C LYS A 78 3.95 -6.49 -6.43
N LEU A 79 4.45 -6.68 -7.65
CA LEU A 79 5.85 -6.46 -7.97
C LEU A 79 6.26 -5.00 -7.75
N LEU A 80 5.45 -4.05 -8.19
CA LEU A 80 5.68 -2.61 -7.95
C LEU A 80 5.68 -2.28 -6.45
N LEU A 81 4.74 -2.84 -5.67
CA LEU A 81 4.60 -2.56 -4.25
C LEU A 81 5.72 -3.16 -3.39
N ILE A 82 6.25 -4.33 -3.77
CA ILE A 82 7.43 -4.90 -3.11
C ILE A 82 8.69 -4.09 -3.40
N ASN A 83 8.75 -3.43 -4.57
CA ASN A 83 9.85 -2.58 -4.99
C ASN A 83 9.44 -1.09 -4.97
N MET A 84 8.59 -0.70 -4.01
CA MET A 84 8.09 0.68 -3.92
C MET A 84 9.27 1.66 -3.76
N GLY A 85 9.19 2.79 -4.43
CA GLY A 85 10.29 3.76 -4.53
C GLY A 85 11.38 3.37 -5.55
N GLN A 86 11.33 2.18 -6.15
CA GLN A 86 12.31 1.71 -7.13
C GLN A 86 11.65 1.41 -8.49
N VAL A 87 12.45 1.52 -9.55
CA VAL A 87 12.01 1.20 -10.91
C VAL A 87 12.03 -0.30 -11.11
N VAL A 88 10.86 -0.86 -11.41
CA VAL A 88 10.72 -2.21 -11.95
C VAL A 88 10.90 -2.13 -13.46
N THR A 89 11.98 -2.72 -13.95
CA THR A 89 12.33 -2.74 -15.37
C THR A 89 11.36 -3.58 -16.20
N PHE A 90 11.34 -3.36 -17.52
CA PHE A 90 10.58 -4.20 -18.45
C PHE A 90 10.90 -5.69 -18.28
N GLU A 91 12.19 -6.04 -18.23
CA GLU A 91 12.65 -7.43 -18.08
C GLU A 91 12.19 -8.05 -16.76
N GLN A 92 12.34 -7.33 -15.63
CA GLN A 92 11.87 -7.80 -14.33
C GLN A 92 10.36 -8.05 -14.34
N ALA A 93 9.59 -7.12 -14.92
CA ALA A 93 8.14 -7.26 -15.01
C ALA A 93 7.73 -8.45 -15.88
N THR A 94 8.35 -8.61 -17.06
CA THR A 94 8.00 -9.71 -17.97
C THR A 94 8.33 -11.06 -17.36
N ASN A 95 9.52 -11.20 -16.75
CA ASN A 95 9.97 -12.44 -16.12
C ASN A 95 9.14 -12.84 -14.89
N TYR A 96 8.56 -11.86 -14.18
CA TYR A 96 7.75 -12.13 -12.98
C TYR A 96 6.30 -12.52 -13.31
N ILE A 97 5.71 -11.89 -14.34
CA ILE A 97 4.27 -12.00 -14.61
C ILE A 97 3.96 -13.17 -15.55
N TRP A 98 4.86 -13.47 -16.48
CA TRP A 98 4.67 -14.46 -17.53
C TRP A 98 5.65 -15.61 -17.40
N ASN A 99 5.24 -16.78 -17.90
CA ASN A 99 6.12 -17.94 -17.96
C ASN A 99 7.12 -17.78 -19.11
N LYS A 100 8.30 -18.41 -19.00
CA LYS A 100 9.39 -18.34 -20.00
C LYS A 100 8.99 -18.80 -21.41
N GLU A 101 7.88 -19.52 -21.54
CA GLU A 101 7.36 -20.05 -22.80
C GLU A 101 6.48 -19.04 -23.57
N GLU A 102 6.05 -17.95 -22.93
CA GLU A 102 5.22 -16.93 -23.58
C GLU A 102 6.12 -15.90 -24.31
N LEU A 103 5.88 -15.65 -25.59
CA LEU A 103 6.50 -14.56 -26.33
C LEU A 103 5.92 -13.21 -25.87
N ILE A 104 6.60 -12.54 -24.95
CA ILE A 104 6.15 -11.27 -24.37
C ILE A 104 6.98 -10.11 -24.88
N THR A 105 6.29 -9.09 -25.38
CA THR A 105 6.90 -7.82 -25.77
C THR A 105 6.63 -6.74 -24.74
N GLU A 106 7.40 -5.66 -24.76
CA GLU A 106 7.11 -4.48 -23.94
C GLU A 106 5.70 -3.92 -24.18
N ASN A 107 5.14 -4.09 -25.38
CA ASN A 107 3.79 -3.61 -25.70
C ASN A 107 2.71 -4.38 -24.91
N ASN A 108 2.95 -5.66 -24.60
CA ASN A 108 2.08 -6.43 -23.71
C ASN A 108 2.09 -5.84 -22.29
N LEU A 109 3.26 -5.44 -21.79
CA LEU A 109 3.37 -4.79 -20.49
C LEU A 109 2.70 -3.41 -20.50
N ARG A 110 2.92 -2.59 -21.53
CA ARG A 110 2.25 -1.28 -21.69
C ARG A 110 0.73 -1.42 -21.67
N THR A 111 0.20 -2.42 -22.37
CA THR A 111 -1.25 -2.73 -22.36
C THR A 111 -1.72 -3.16 -20.97
N LEU A 112 -0.95 -3.98 -20.26
CA LEU A 112 -1.26 -4.39 -18.89
C LEU A 112 -1.30 -3.18 -17.94
N VAL A 113 -0.31 -2.28 -18.03
CA VAL A 113 -0.22 -1.05 -17.22
C VAL A 113 -1.41 -0.15 -17.50
N TRP A 114 -1.77 0.06 -18.78
CA TRP A 114 -2.92 0.86 -19.18
C TRP A 114 -4.24 0.31 -18.59
N ARG A 115 -4.48 -1.01 -18.69
CA ARG A 115 -5.67 -1.65 -18.10
C ARG A 115 -5.69 -1.53 -16.57
N LEU A 116 -4.54 -1.70 -15.92
CA LEU A 116 -4.42 -1.56 -14.48
C LEU A 116 -4.72 -0.12 -14.03
N ARG A 117 -4.12 0.89 -14.67
CA ARG A 117 -4.38 2.31 -14.37
C ARG A 117 -5.86 2.66 -14.47
N ASN A 118 -6.56 2.16 -15.49
CA ASN A 118 -8.00 2.41 -15.66
C ASN A 118 -8.87 1.81 -14.53
N LYS A 119 -8.35 0.84 -13.77
CA LYS A 119 -9.05 0.22 -12.64
C LYS A 119 -8.70 0.88 -11.30
N LEU A 120 -7.53 1.51 -11.24
CA LEU A 120 -7.16 2.38 -10.13
C LEU A 120 -7.97 3.68 -10.22
N LYS A 121 -8.33 4.23 -9.07
CA LYS A 121 -9.06 5.49 -8.88
C LYS A 121 -8.14 6.72 -8.92
N THR A 122 -6.84 6.54 -8.74
CA THR A 122 -5.82 7.60 -8.82
C THR A 122 -4.63 7.17 -9.66
N ASP A 123 -3.87 8.14 -10.18
CA ASP A 123 -2.66 7.88 -10.98
C ASP A 123 -1.44 7.60 -10.09
N LEU A 124 -1.30 6.34 -9.69
CA LEU A 124 -0.23 5.87 -8.78
C LEU A 124 1.00 5.33 -9.50
N ILE A 125 0.82 4.71 -10.67
CA ILE A 125 1.91 4.04 -11.38
C ILE A 125 2.59 5.07 -12.27
N LYS A 126 3.86 5.35 -12.01
CA LYS A 126 4.68 6.29 -12.80
C LYS A 126 5.53 5.54 -13.82
N ASN A 127 5.83 6.23 -14.92
CA ASN A 127 6.63 5.71 -16.02
C ASN A 127 8.05 6.29 -15.93
N ASN A 128 9.07 5.43 -15.97
CA ASN A 128 10.44 5.85 -16.23
C ASN A 128 10.77 5.50 -17.69
N GLN A 129 10.89 6.54 -18.52
CA GLN A 129 10.92 6.39 -19.97
C GLN A 129 12.04 5.47 -20.44
N GLY A 130 11.68 4.44 -21.20
CA GLY A 130 12.63 3.46 -21.74
C GLY A 130 13.18 2.46 -20.72
N ILE A 131 12.82 2.57 -19.44
CA ILE A 131 13.35 1.69 -18.38
C ILE A 131 12.25 0.80 -17.79
N GLY A 132 11.12 1.37 -17.40
CA GLY A 132 10.06 0.61 -16.73
C GLY A 132 9.09 1.48 -15.93
N TYR A 133 8.56 0.91 -14.84
CA TYR A 133 7.50 1.53 -14.04
C TYR A 133 7.82 1.51 -12.55
N TYR A 134 7.24 2.43 -11.79
CA TYR A 134 7.39 2.50 -10.34
C TYR A 134 6.15 3.09 -9.67
N ILE A 135 6.09 2.95 -8.35
CA ILE A 135 5.18 3.67 -7.45
C ILE A 135 6.08 4.40 -6.46
N GLU A 136 5.80 5.67 -6.17
CA GLU A 136 6.52 6.47 -5.18
C GLU A 136 6.35 5.90 -3.77
N ALA A 137 7.38 6.06 -2.93
CA ALA A 137 7.37 5.60 -1.53
C ALA A 137 6.60 6.56 -0.61
#